data_AF-A0A8S0S4R9-F1
#
_entry.id   AF-A0A8S0S4R9-F1
#
_cell.length_a   1.000
_cell.length_b   1.000
_cell.length_c   1.000
_cell.angle_alpha   90.00
_cell.angle_beta   90.00
_cell.angle_gamma   90.00
#
_symmetry.space_group_name_H-M   'P 1'
#
loop_
_entity.id
_entity.type
_entity.pdbx_description
1 polymer ?
#
loop_
_entity_poly.entity_id
_entity_poly.type
_entity_poly.pdbx_seq_one_letter_code
_entity_poly.pdbx_strand_id
1 'polypeptide(L)'
;MPSKKFCQTPSTVKQYFLVRVREMASRGVGLEMEKMSVEQLRALKEQADLEFNLFQDSLNNIRTATARLEIASTALYDLSLRPQGKKMLVPLTASLYVPGTLDDSEKVLVDVGTGYFIEKTMVEGEEYCERKINLLKSNYDQLLEVAAKKKSLADETGAILQAKLKQLAPVQ
;
A
#
# COMPACT_ATOMS: atom_id res chain seq x y z
N MET A 1 -42.17 0.77 -2.60
CA MET A 1 -41.24 1.69 -1.91
C MET A 1 -39.85 1.05 -1.93
N PRO A 2 -38.90 1.53 -2.75
CA PRO A 2 -37.61 0.86 -2.89
C PRO A 2 -36.65 1.30 -1.78
N SER A 3 -36.15 0.31 -1.06
CA SER A 3 -35.13 0.41 -0.03
C SER A 3 -33.83 0.97 -0.62
N LYS A 4 -33.40 2.12 -0.12
CA LYS A 4 -32.14 2.78 -0.50
C LYS A 4 -30.97 1.86 -0.16
N LYS A 5 -30.37 1.23 -1.19
CA LYS A 5 -29.04 0.62 -1.09
C LYS A 5 -28.04 1.75 -0.86
N PHE A 6 -27.50 1.83 0.35
CA PHE A 6 -26.37 2.69 0.66
C PHE A 6 -25.14 2.16 -0.08
N CYS A 7 -24.94 2.65 -1.29
CA CYS A 7 -23.68 2.50 -2.01
C CYS A 7 -22.67 3.38 -1.27
N GLN A 8 -21.84 2.80 -0.41
CA GLN A 8 -20.71 3.52 0.15
C GLN A 8 -19.77 3.85 -1.01
N THR A 9 -19.64 5.13 -1.30
CA THR A 9 -18.76 5.65 -2.33
C THR A 9 -17.28 5.40 -1.97
N PRO A 10 -16.37 5.27 -2.96
CA PRO A 10 -14.93 5.08 -2.74
C PRO A 10 -14.25 6.14 -1.85
N SER A 11 -14.92 7.28 -1.64
CA SER A 11 -14.47 8.37 -0.77
C SER A 11 -14.43 8.01 0.71
N THR A 12 -15.31 7.14 1.20
CA THR A 12 -15.40 6.83 2.64
C THR A 12 -14.23 5.96 3.13
N VAL A 13 -13.73 5.06 2.28
CA VAL A 13 -12.56 4.21 2.61
C VAL A 13 -11.27 5.02 2.58
N LYS A 14 -11.13 5.93 1.60
CA LYS A 14 -10.05 6.94 1.61
C LYS A 14 -10.10 7.76 2.90
N GLN A 15 -11.28 8.24 3.31
CA GLN A 15 -11.45 9.01 4.53
C GLN A 15 -11.01 8.21 5.78
N TYR A 16 -11.40 6.94 5.90
CA TYR A 16 -11.02 6.10 7.04
C TYR A 16 -9.51 5.80 7.08
N PHE A 17 -8.89 5.50 5.94
CA PHE A 17 -7.44 5.30 5.86
C PHE A 17 -6.69 6.60 6.19
N LEU A 18 -7.13 7.73 5.63
CA LEU A 18 -6.54 9.05 5.87
C LEU A 18 -6.67 9.49 7.33
N VAL A 19 -7.82 9.26 7.97
CA VAL A 19 -8.05 9.58 9.39
C VAL A 19 -7.12 8.75 10.27
N ARG A 20 -7.01 7.45 10.02
CA ARG A 20 -6.15 6.56 10.82
C ARG A 20 -4.65 6.84 10.66
N VAL A 21 -4.22 7.23 9.45
CA VAL A 21 -2.83 7.63 9.17
C VAL A 21 -2.50 8.99 9.80
N ARG A 22 -3.46 9.93 9.80
CA ARG A 22 -3.29 11.28 10.35
C ARG A 22 -3.33 11.32 11.87
N GLU A 23 -4.08 10.43 12.50
CA GLU A 23 -4.17 10.29 13.97
C GLU A 23 -2.86 9.75 14.59
N MET A 24 -2.06 8.99 13.84
CA MET A 24 -0.73 8.52 14.28
C MET A 24 0.36 9.61 14.25
N ALA A 25 0.10 10.77 13.64
CA ALA A 25 1.14 11.74 13.29
C ALA A 25 1.27 12.96 14.23
N SER A 26 0.52 13.07 15.33
CA SER A 26 0.61 14.27 16.18
C SER A 26 0.34 14.03 17.66
N ARG A 27 1.42 13.92 18.43
CA ARG A 27 1.53 14.49 19.78
C ARG A 27 2.86 15.23 19.86
N GLY A 28 2.92 16.34 20.61
CA GLY A 28 4.12 17.16 20.78
C GLY A 28 5.19 16.46 21.61
N VAL A 29 5.83 15.44 21.03
CA VAL A 29 6.75 14.53 21.74
C VAL A 29 8.13 15.17 22.00
N GLY A 30 8.56 16.15 21.19
CA GLY A 30 9.89 16.80 21.27
C GLY A 30 10.31 17.26 22.67
N LEU A 31 9.48 18.07 23.33
CA LEU A 31 9.77 18.63 24.67
C LEU A 31 9.47 17.65 25.81
N GLU A 32 8.70 16.59 25.56
CA GLU A 32 8.45 15.51 26.52
C GLU A 32 9.64 14.54 26.60
N MET A 33 10.31 14.24 25.48
CA MET A 33 11.41 13.28 25.42
C MET A 33 12.57 13.60 26.36
N GLU A 34 12.91 14.88 26.52
CA GLU A 34 13.99 15.29 27.44
C GLU A 34 13.67 15.00 28.91
N LYS A 35 12.38 14.94 29.27
CA LYS A 35 11.91 14.69 30.65
C LYS A 35 11.72 13.20 30.95
N MET A 36 11.66 12.34 29.93
CA MET A 36 11.45 10.90 30.08
C MET A 36 12.68 10.17 30.67
N SER A 37 12.44 9.03 31.34
CA SER A 37 13.53 8.17 31.83
C SER A 37 14.21 7.41 30.69
N VAL A 38 15.40 6.86 30.95
CA VAL A 38 16.18 6.07 29.99
C VAL A 38 15.39 4.84 29.51
N GLU A 39 14.68 4.18 30.43
CA GLU A 39 13.86 3.00 30.15
C GLU A 39 12.66 3.36 29.27
N GLN A 40 12.01 4.50 29.54
CA GLN A 40 10.88 4.99 28.74
C GLN A 40 11.33 5.38 27.32
N LEU A 41 12.50 6.02 27.18
CA LEU A 41 13.08 6.37 25.88
C LEU A 41 13.50 5.13 25.09
N ARG A 42 14.04 4.10 25.74
CA ARG A 42 14.35 2.82 25.10
C ARG A 42 13.08 2.15 24.57
N ALA A 43 12.04 2.05 25.39
CA ALA A 43 10.76 1.45 24.99
C ALA A 43 10.12 2.22 23.83
N LEU A 44 10.15 3.56 23.88
CA LEU A 44 9.63 4.41 22.81
C LEU A 44 10.41 4.22 21.50
N LYS A 45 11.73 4.12 21.57
CA LYS A 45 12.58 3.85 20.40
C LYS A 45 12.24 2.49 19.78
N GLU A 46 12.21 1.43 20.59
CA GLU A 46 11.90 0.08 20.12
C GLU A 46 10.52 0.03 19.44
N GLN A 47 9.52 0.70 20.04
CA GLN A 47 8.20 0.83 19.42
C GLN A 47 8.26 1.59 18.09
N ALA A 48 9.00 2.70 18.03
CA ALA A 48 9.10 3.50 16.81
C ALA A 48 9.80 2.74 15.67
N ASP A 49 10.85 1.98 15.98
CA ASP A 49 11.58 1.12 15.03
C ASP A 49 10.68 -0.01 14.50
N LEU A 50 9.89 -0.67 15.36
CA LEU A 50 8.93 -1.70 14.94
C LEU A 50 7.86 -1.14 14.00
N GLU A 51 7.26 0.00 14.34
CA GLU A 51 6.26 0.65 13.49
C GLU A 51 6.85 1.11 12.15
N PHE A 52 8.09 1.62 12.15
CA PHE A 52 8.77 2.00 10.91
C PHE A 52 9.00 0.79 9.98
N ASN A 53 9.40 -0.36 10.53
CA ASN A 53 9.57 -1.58 9.75
C ASN A 53 8.25 -2.05 9.13
N LEU A 54 7.14 -1.98 9.88
CA LEU A 54 5.80 -2.30 9.35
C LEU A 54 5.38 -1.37 8.20
N PHE A 55 5.75 -0.08 8.28
CA PHE A 55 5.50 0.87 7.19
C PHE A 55 6.34 0.55 5.95
N GLN A 56 7.62 0.19 6.12
CA GLN A 56 8.48 -0.26 5.03
C GLN A 56 7.91 -1.49 4.31
N ASP A 57 7.45 -2.49 5.05
CA ASP A 57 6.81 -3.68 4.46
C ASP A 57 5.55 -3.32 3.67
N SER A 58 4.73 -2.43 4.24
CA SER A 58 3.53 -1.93 3.59
C SER A 58 3.83 -1.14 2.31
N LEU A 59 4.87 -0.31 2.30
CA LEU A 59 5.34 0.42 1.12
C LEU A 59 5.80 -0.56 0.02
N ASN A 60 6.54 -1.62 0.38
CA ASN A 60 6.97 -2.65 -0.57
C ASN A 60 5.79 -3.43 -1.15
N ASN A 61 4.78 -3.74 -0.33
CA ASN A 61 3.55 -4.40 -0.77
C ASN A 61 2.77 -3.52 -1.76
N ILE A 62 2.60 -2.23 -1.47
CA ILE A 62 1.93 -1.28 -2.36
C ILE A 62 2.69 -1.16 -3.69
N ARG A 63 4.01 -1.05 -3.66
CA ARG A 63 4.85 -0.98 -4.87
C ARG A 63 4.70 -2.23 -5.73
N THR A 64 4.74 -3.41 -5.13
CA THR A 64 4.58 -4.69 -5.83
C THR A 64 3.18 -4.82 -6.45
N ALA A 65 2.14 -4.42 -5.72
CA ALA A 65 0.77 -4.43 -6.23
C ALA A 65 0.59 -3.45 -7.40
N THR A 66 1.18 -2.26 -7.30
CA THR A 66 1.15 -1.25 -8.37
C THR A 66 1.81 -1.77 -9.64
N ALA A 67 3.01 -2.37 -9.54
CA ALA A 67 3.70 -2.96 -10.67
C ALA A 67 2.90 -4.08 -11.35
N ARG A 68 2.22 -4.93 -10.56
CA ARG A 68 1.33 -5.98 -11.10
C ARG A 68 0.14 -5.39 -11.87
N LEU A 69 -0.45 -4.29 -11.39
CA LEU A 69 -1.54 -3.61 -12.09
C LEU A 69 -1.05 -2.92 -13.36
N GLU A 70 0.15 -2.33 -13.36
CA GLU A 70 0.77 -1.76 -14.57
C GLU A 70 1.00 -2.84 -15.64
N ILE A 71 1.56 -4.00 -15.25
CA ILE A 71 1.71 -5.15 -16.15
C ILE A 71 0.34 -5.64 -16.66
N ALA A 72 -0.67 -5.72 -15.79
CA ALA A 72 -2.01 -6.13 -16.18
C ALA A 72 -2.63 -5.16 -17.19
N SER A 73 -2.47 -3.84 -16.98
CA SER A 73 -2.96 -2.81 -17.90
C SER A 73 -2.35 -2.97 -19.29
N THR A 74 -1.03 -3.12 -19.37
CA THR A 74 -0.34 -3.36 -20.65
C THR A 74 -0.79 -4.67 -21.29
N ALA A 75 -1.00 -5.72 -20.50
CA ALA A 75 -1.49 -7.00 -21.01
C ALA A 75 -2.92 -6.90 -21.58
N LEU A 76 -3.80 -6.09 -20.98
CA LEU A 76 -5.14 -5.83 -21.53
C LEU A 76 -5.06 -5.16 -22.90
N TYR A 77 -4.21 -4.14 -23.02
CA TYR A 77 -3.96 -3.46 -24.29
C TYR A 77 -3.42 -4.45 -25.33
N ASP A 78 -2.39 -5.23 -25.00
CA ASP A 78 -1.82 -6.24 -25.89
C ASP A 78 -2.80 -7.34 -26.30
N LEU A 79 -3.79 -7.65 -25.47
CA LEU A 79 -4.87 -8.59 -25.77
C LEU A 79 -5.92 -7.98 -26.69
N SER A 80 -6.27 -6.70 -26.50
CA SER A 80 -7.25 -6.00 -27.35
C SER A 80 -6.81 -5.87 -28.82
N LEU A 81 -5.50 -5.88 -29.07
CA LEU A 81 -4.93 -5.85 -30.43
C LEU A 81 -4.97 -7.21 -31.13
N ARG A 82 -5.34 -8.27 -30.43
CA ARG A 82 -5.35 -9.63 -30.97
C ARG A 82 -6.74 -9.98 -31.51
N PRO A 83 -6.82 -10.54 -32.72
CA PRO A 83 -8.09 -11.00 -33.25
C PRO A 83 -8.64 -12.18 -32.43
N GLN A 84 -9.96 -12.27 -32.37
CA GLN A 84 -10.68 -13.46 -31.92
C GLN A 84 -10.20 -14.70 -32.68
N GLY A 85 -10.15 -15.84 -31.98
CA GLY A 85 -9.67 -17.11 -32.54
C GLY A 85 -8.16 -17.26 -32.57
N LYS A 86 -7.38 -16.27 -32.08
CA LYS A 86 -5.92 -16.37 -32.04
C LYS A 86 -5.48 -17.44 -31.03
N LYS A 87 -4.65 -18.37 -31.51
CA LYS A 87 -3.99 -19.37 -30.66
C LYS A 87 -2.93 -18.71 -29.76
N MET A 88 -2.92 -19.07 -28.48
CA MET A 88 -1.95 -18.60 -27.50
C MET A 88 -1.63 -19.69 -26.48
N LEU A 89 -0.50 -19.54 -25.79
CA LEU A 89 -0.13 -20.42 -24.68
C LEU A 89 -0.60 -19.79 -23.37
N VAL A 90 -1.34 -20.56 -22.57
CA VAL A 90 -1.81 -20.15 -21.25
C VAL A 90 -1.03 -20.94 -20.19
N PRO A 91 -0.43 -20.28 -19.19
CA PRO A 91 0.26 -20.98 -18.11
C PRO A 91 -0.75 -21.74 -17.24
N LEU A 92 -0.55 -23.06 -17.09
CA LEU A 92 -1.33 -23.89 -16.16
C LEU A 92 -0.61 -23.98 -14.80
N THR A 93 0.72 -24.03 -14.83
CA THR A 93 1.61 -23.98 -13.65
C THR A 93 2.86 -23.17 -13.97
N ALA A 94 3.77 -23.02 -13.01
CA ALA A 94 5.03 -22.28 -13.20
C ALA A 94 5.93 -22.84 -14.32
N SER A 95 5.77 -24.11 -14.73
CA SER A 95 6.62 -24.76 -15.74
C SER A 95 5.84 -25.43 -16.86
N LEU A 96 4.51 -25.28 -16.90
CA LEU A 96 3.65 -25.93 -17.89
C LEU A 96 2.73 -24.91 -18.55
N TYR A 97 2.77 -24.89 -19.88
CA TYR A 97 1.91 -24.08 -20.73
C TYR A 97 1.05 -24.98 -21.59
N VAL A 98 -0.23 -24.63 -21.73
CA VAL A 98 -1.18 -25.35 -22.57
C VAL A 98 -1.66 -24.45 -23.72
N PRO A 99 -1.86 -25.00 -24.93
CA PRO A 99 -2.43 -24.23 -26.03
C PRO A 99 -3.90 -23.91 -25.74
N GLY A 100 -4.26 -22.65 -25.90
CA GLY A 100 -5.62 -22.11 -25.83
C GLY A 100 -5.93 -21.22 -27.03
N THR A 101 -7.20 -20.87 -27.17
CA THR A 101 -7.68 -19.97 -28.23
C THR A 101 -8.43 -18.81 -27.57
N LEU A 102 -8.15 -17.58 -28.00
CA LEU A 102 -8.84 -16.40 -27.50
C LEU A 102 -10.29 -16.38 -28.04
N ASP A 103 -11.27 -16.48 -27.15
CA ASP A 103 -12.68 -16.48 -27.52
C ASP A 103 -13.24 -15.06 -27.64
N ASP A 104 -13.21 -14.28 -26.56
CA ASP A 104 -13.64 -12.87 -26.56
C ASP A 104 -12.44 -11.96 -26.32
N SER A 105 -12.18 -11.04 -27.25
CA SER A 105 -11.11 -10.03 -27.17
C SER A 105 -11.62 -8.65 -26.77
N GLU A 106 -12.93 -8.49 -26.57
CA GLU A 106 -13.57 -7.21 -26.23
C GLU A 106 -13.89 -7.07 -24.74
N LYS A 107 -13.94 -8.19 -24.02
CA LYS A 107 -14.33 -8.23 -22.61
C LYS A 107 -13.30 -8.91 -21.71
N VAL A 108 -13.30 -8.51 -20.45
CA VAL A 108 -12.45 -9.06 -19.41
C VAL A 108 -13.20 -9.16 -18.08
N LEU A 109 -12.82 -10.17 -17.28
CA LEU A 109 -13.28 -10.30 -15.91
C LEU A 109 -12.38 -9.49 -14.97
N VAL A 110 -12.98 -8.60 -14.20
CA VAL A 110 -12.29 -7.77 -13.21
C VAL A 110 -12.66 -8.23 -11.80
N ASP A 111 -11.65 -8.51 -10.99
CA ASP A 111 -11.80 -8.80 -9.56
C ASP A 111 -12.09 -7.50 -8.78
N VAL A 112 -13.25 -7.45 -8.11
CA VAL A 112 -13.67 -6.34 -7.25
C VAL A 112 -13.46 -6.64 -5.76
N GLY A 113 -12.98 -7.83 -5.42
CA GLY A 113 -12.70 -8.29 -4.06
C GLY A 113 -13.72 -9.30 -3.53
N THR A 114 -13.39 -9.92 -2.40
CA THR A 114 -14.25 -10.91 -1.70
C THR A 114 -14.68 -12.11 -2.57
N GLY A 115 -13.95 -12.40 -3.65
CA GLY A 115 -14.25 -13.50 -4.57
C GLY A 115 -15.28 -13.16 -5.65
N TYR A 116 -15.63 -11.89 -5.83
CA TYR A 116 -16.55 -11.45 -6.89
C TYR A 116 -15.80 -10.92 -8.10
N PHE A 117 -16.26 -11.34 -9.28
CA PHE A 117 -15.77 -10.89 -10.58
C PHE A 117 -16.90 -10.23 -11.35
N ILE A 118 -16.59 -9.15 -12.04
CA ILE A 118 -17.51 -8.46 -12.94
C ILE A 118 -16.96 -8.48 -14.35
N GLU A 119 -17.82 -8.76 -15.32
CA GLU A 119 -17.47 -8.60 -16.73
C GLU A 119 -17.46 -7.12 -17.10
N LYS A 120 -16.37 -6.68 -17.74
CA LYS A 120 -16.14 -5.31 -18.19
C LYS A 120 -15.61 -5.32 -19.61
N THR A 121 -15.83 -4.24 -20.34
CA THR A 121 -15.14 -4.03 -21.62
C THR A 121 -13.64 -3.84 -21.40
N MET A 122 -12.82 -4.08 -22.42
CA MET A 122 -11.36 -3.85 -22.33
C MET A 122 -11.04 -2.42 -21.87
N VAL A 123 -11.73 -1.42 -22.41
CA VAL A 123 -11.56 0.00 -22.04
C VAL A 123 -11.91 0.24 -20.57
N GLU A 124 -13.05 -0.25 -20.10
CA GLU A 124 -13.42 -0.12 -18.67
C GLU A 124 -12.46 -0.88 -17.75
N GLY A 125 -11.88 -1.99 -18.22
CA GLY A 125 -10.87 -2.78 -17.52
C GLY A 125 -9.55 -2.01 -17.37
N GLU A 126 -9.10 -1.35 -18.44
CA GLU A 126 -7.93 -0.47 -18.42
C GLU A 126 -8.14 0.70 -17.45
N GLU A 127 -9.27 1.41 -17.56
CA GLU A 127 -9.61 2.48 -16.62
C GLU A 127 -9.67 1.99 -15.16
N TYR A 128 -10.11 0.75 -14.94
CA TYR A 128 -10.12 0.14 -13.62
C TYR A 128 -8.70 -0.04 -13.08
N CYS A 129 -7.79 -0.57 -13.89
CA CYS A 129 -6.37 -0.67 -13.56
C CYS A 129 -5.78 0.71 -13.24
N GLU A 130 -5.98 1.70 -14.11
CA GLU A 130 -5.48 3.07 -13.92
C GLU A 130 -5.99 3.73 -12.64
N ARG A 131 -7.31 3.66 -12.38
CA ARG A 131 -7.90 4.18 -11.13
C ARG A 131 -7.28 3.53 -9.90
N LYS A 132 -7.00 2.23 -9.95
CA LYS A 132 -6.43 1.47 -8.83
C LYS A 132 -4.94 1.76 -8.65
N ILE A 133 -4.18 1.93 -9.74
CA ILE A 133 -2.80 2.41 -9.74
C ILE A 133 -2.71 3.80 -9.08
N ASN A 134 -3.55 4.74 -9.50
CA ASN A 134 -3.58 6.10 -8.95
C ASN A 134 -3.94 6.13 -7.47
N LEU A 135 -4.87 5.26 -7.04
CA LEU A 135 -5.18 5.07 -5.62
C LEU A 135 -3.96 4.57 -4.84
N LEU A 136 -3.27 3.54 -5.35
CA LEU A 136 -2.10 2.97 -4.68
C LEU A 136 -0.93 3.94 -4.63
N LYS A 137 -0.67 4.70 -5.70
CA LYS A 137 0.35 5.77 -5.73
C LYS A 137 0.06 6.85 -4.68
N SER A 138 -1.18 7.33 -4.62
CA SER A 138 -1.59 8.29 -3.58
C SER A 138 -1.42 7.73 -2.16
N ASN A 139 -1.74 6.46 -1.93
CA ASN A 139 -1.55 5.83 -0.62
C ASN A 139 -0.06 5.64 -0.30
N TYR A 140 0.76 5.33 -1.30
CA TYR A 140 2.20 5.20 -1.17
C TYR A 140 2.82 6.52 -0.70
N ASP A 141 2.51 7.63 -1.38
CA ASP A 141 3.06 8.95 -1.06
C ASP A 141 2.69 9.39 0.38
N GLN A 142 1.44 9.16 0.78
CA GLN A 142 0.98 9.46 2.15
C GLN A 142 1.68 8.60 3.20
N LEU A 143 1.83 7.31 2.93
CA LEU A 143 2.51 6.40 3.85
C LEU A 143 4.01 6.70 3.93
N LEU A 144 4.63 7.12 2.82
CA LEU A 144 6.03 7.53 2.78
C LEU A 144 6.27 8.76 3.66
N GLU A 145 5.37 9.74 3.63
CA GLU A 145 5.44 10.92 4.50
C GLU A 145 5.37 10.52 5.98
N VAL A 146 4.45 9.62 6.34
CA VAL A 146 4.32 9.14 7.74
C VAL A 146 5.51 8.30 8.17
N ALA A 147 6.02 7.42 7.30
CA ALA A 147 7.21 6.63 7.57
C ALA A 147 8.44 7.53 7.78
N ALA A 148 8.60 8.59 6.98
CA ALA A 148 9.69 9.55 7.14
C ALA A 148 9.61 10.29 8.49
N LYS A 149 8.42 10.76 8.88
CA LYS A 149 8.21 11.38 10.21
C LYS A 149 8.52 10.41 11.35
N LYS A 150 8.08 9.15 11.21
CA LYS A 150 8.32 8.11 12.21
C LYS A 150 9.79 7.77 12.36
N LYS A 151 10.53 7.75 11.24
CA LYS A 151 11.98 7.57 11.24
C LYS A 151 12.70 8.72 11.95
N SER A 152 12.34 9.98 11.64
CA SER A 152 12.89 11.15 12.35
C SER A 152 12.67 11.04 13.87
N LEU A 153 11.47 10.64 14.28
CA LEU A 153 11.16 10.43 15.70
C LEU A 153 12.03 9.34 16.33
N ALA A 154 12.23 8.21 15.66
CA ALA A 154 13.08 7.13 16.14
C ALA A 154 14.55 7.58 16.28
N ASP A 155 15.06 8.33 15.29
CA ASP A 155 16.41 8.88 15.27
C ASP A 155 16.62 9.92 16.39
N GLU A 156 15.67 10.86 16.56
CA GLU A 156 15.67 11.85 17.64
C GLU A 156 15.62 11.20 19.02
N THR A 157 14.73 10.23 19.22
CA THR A 157 14.63 9.46 20.47
C THR A 157 15.93 8.73 20.76
N GLY A 158 16.54 8.14 19.73
CA GLY A 158 17.83 7.47 19.82
C GLY A 158 18.97 8.41 20.20
N ALA A 159 19.01 9.62 19.64
CA ALA A 159 20.00 10.64 19.97
C ALA A 159 19.88 11.11 21.43
N ILE A 160 18.67 11.40 21.89
CA ILE A 160 18.40 11.81 23.28
C ILE A 160 18.75 10.68 24.25
N LEU A 161 18.37 9.44 23.94
CA LEU A 161 18.71 8.27 24.73
C LEU A 161 20.23 8.11 24.88
N GLN A 162 20.98 8.24 23.78
CA GLN A 162 22.45 8.19 23.84
C GLN A 162 23.05 9.34 24.63
N ALA A 163 22.52 10.56 24.49
CA ALA A 163 22.98 11.71 25.25
C ALA A 163 22.77 11.52 26.76
N LYS A 164 21.60 11.01 27.18
CA LYS A 164 21.32 10.70 28.59
C LYS A 164 22.20 9.59 29.14
N LEU A 165 22.43 8.53 28.37
CA LEU A 165 23.34 7.44 28.78
C LEU A 165 24.76 7.95 29.01
N LYS A 166 25.25 8.89 28.19
CA LYS A 166 26.57 9.52 28.36
C LYS A 166 26.64 10.42 29.60
N GLN A 167 25.56 11.12 29.96
CA GLN A 167 25.51 11.94 31.18
C GLN A 167 25.45 11.10 32.46
N LEU A 168 24.91 9.88 32.38
CA LEU A 168 24.83 8.95 33.51
C LEU A 168 26.10 8.09 33.67
N ALA A 169 26.97 8.04 32.66
CA ALA A 169 28.26 7.38 32.76
C ALA A 169 29.19 8.23 33.65
N PRO A 170 29.77 7.68 34.74
CA PRO A 170 30.70 8.43 35.57
C PRO A 170 31.93 8.81 34.73
N VAL A 171 32.28 10.10 34.76
CA VAL A 171 33.55 10.60 34.25
C VAL A 171 34.65 9.96 35.10
N GLN A 172 35.35 8.97 34.54
CA GLN A 172 36.61 8.44 35.07
C GLN A 172 37.77 9.14 34.39
#